data_AF-A0A1I5I5U3-F1
#
_entry.id   AF-A0A1I5I5U3-F1
#
_cell.length_a   1.000
_cell.length_b   1.000
_cell.length_c   1.000
_cell.angle_alpha   90.00
_cell.angle_beta   90.00
_cell.angle_gamma   90.00
#
_symmetry.space_group_name_H-M   'P 1'
#
loop_
_entity.id
_entity.type
_entity.pdbx_description
1 polymer ?
#
loop_
_entity_poly.entity_id
_entity_poly.type
_entity_poly.pdbx_seq_one_letter_code
_entity_poly.pdbx_strand_id
1 'polypeptide(L)'
;MNQISKTNFSSIEQMTGQFLKTGSAAVKQPQTGRASFHELLLEQQSLVKQEPLKFSKHANERLASRNIDLSQAQLNRLETGAKKAGEKGIHESLVMIDDIAFIVNIKNNTVVTAVNDSEEKIFTNIDGAVIA
;
A
#
# COMPACT_ATOMS: atom_id res chain seq x y z
N MET A 1 -69.25 -7.00 33.60
CA MET A 1 -68.31 -5.87 33.74
C MET A 1 -66.91 -6.39 33.48
N ASN A 2 -66.23 -5.92 32.42
CA ASN A 2 -64.78 -5.76 32.44
C ASN A 2 -64.37 -4.80 31.31
N GLN A 3 -63.95 -3.60 31.68
CA GLN A 3 -63.47 -2.58 30.75
C GLN A 3 -61.97 -2.82 30.51
N ILE A 4 -61.60 -3.24 29.31
CA ILE A 4 -60.20 -3.39 28.90
C ILE A 4 -59.75 -2.02 28.38
N SER A 5 -58.81 -1.42 29.12
CA SER A 5 -58.17 -0.15 28.82
C SER A 5 -57.59 -0.12 27.41
N LYS A 6 -58.10 0.78 26.56
CA LYS A 6 -57.53 1.05 25.23
C LYS A 6 -56.19 1.76 25.38
N THR A 7 -55.10 1.01 25.27
CA THR A 7 -53.76 1.58 25.10
C THR A 7 -53.63 2.03 23.65
N ASN A 8 -53.53 3.34 23.43
CA ASN A 8 -53.31 3.93 22.11
C ASN A 8 -51.84 3.72 21.70
N PHE A 9 -51.57 2.64 20.97
CA PHE A 9 -50.27 2.46 20.31
C PHE A 9 -50.23 3.31 19.04
N SER A 10 -49.24 4.19 18.92
CA SER A 10 -48.96 4.90 17.67
C SER A 10 -48.56 3.88 16.60
N SER A 11 -49.23 3.91 15.44
CA SER A 11 -48.90 3.01 14.34
C SER A 11 -47.50 3.30 13.80
N ILE A 12 -46.78 2.25 13.42
CA ILE A 12 -45.45 2.34 12.80
C ILE A 12 -45.49 3.31 11.60
N GLU A 13 -46.58 3.30 10.84
CA GLU A 13 -46.81 4.21 9.72
C GLU A 13 -46.81 5.69 10.14
N GLN A 14 -47.38 6.03 11.31
CA GLN A 14 -47.39 7.40 11.83
C GLN A 14 -45.98 7.85 12.24
N MET A 15 -45.19 6.94 12.82
CA MET A 15 -43.79 7.22 13.14
C MET A 15 -42.96 7.45 11.88
N THR A 16 -43.17 6.63 10.83
CA THR A 16 -42.45 6.82 9.55
C THR A 16 -42.79 8.14 8.87
N GLY A 17 -44.05 8.57 8.90
CA GLY A 17 -44.48 9.85 8.32
C GLY A 17 -43.87 11.08 9.01
N GLN A 18 -43.62 11.00 10.32
CA GLN A 18 -42.98 12.08 11.07
C GLN A 18 -41.49 12.23 10.72
N PHE A 19 -40.79 11.10 10.52
CA PHE A 19 -39.38 11.09 10.10
C PHE A 19 -39.18 11.56 8.66
N LEU A 20 -40.14 11.29 7.77
CA LEU A 20 -40.06 11.72 6.37
C LEU A 20 -40.43 13.20 6.19
N LYS A 21 -41.24 13.78 7.09
CA LYS A 21 -41.65 15.19 7.03
C LYS A 21 -40.57 16.19 7.48
N THR A 22 -39.56 15.76 8.22
CA THR A 22 -38.47 16.64 8.67
C THR A 22 -37.31 16.76 7.66
N GLY A 23 -37.41 16.10 6.51
CA GLY A 23 -36.34 16.01 5.50
C GLY A 23 -36.40 17.02 4.35
N SER A 24 -37.02 18.20 4.51
CA SER A 24 -37.05 19.23 3.46
C SER A 24 -36.90 20.65 4.00
N ALA A 25 -35.90 20.85 4.86
CA ALA A 25 -35.23 22.14 4.90
C ALA A 25 -34.02 22.02 3.98
N ALA A 26 -34.01 22.80 2.88
CA ALA A 26 -32.88 22.91 1.99
C ALA A 26 -31.63 23.33 2.77
N VAL A 27 -30.80 22.34 3.13
CA VAL A 27 -29.45 22.58 3.62
C VAL A 27 -28.68 23.15 2.43
N LYS A 28 -28.50 24.47 2.42
CA LYS A 28 -27.47 25.10 1.61
C LYS A 28 -26.14 24.47 2.04
N GLN A 29 -25.62 23.56 1.22
CA GLN A 29 -24.31 22.98 1.42
C GLN A 29 -23.29 24.12 1.47
N PRO A 30 -22.48 24.23 2.54
CA PRO A 30 -21.31 25.06 2.49
C PRO A 30 -20.37 24.43 1.45
N GLN A 31 -20.27 25.13 0.31
CA GLN A 31 -19.22 24.95 -0.70
C GLN A 31 -17.88 25.26 0.00
N THR A 32 -17.38 24.29 0.75
CA THR A 32 -15.99 24.27 1.18
C THR A 32 -15.32 23.28 0.27
N GLY A 33 -14.34 23.75 -0.51
CA GLY A 33 -13.57 22.97 -1.48
C GLY A 33 -12.78 21.84 -0.83
N ARG A 34 -13.49 20.79 -0.41
CA ARG A 34 -12.92 19.49 -0.06
C ARG A 34 -13.03 18.61 -1.30
N ALA A 35 -11.88 18.30 -1.87
CA ALA A 35 -11.73 17.30 -2.91
C ALA A 35 -12.55 16.04 -2.57
N SER A 36 -13.20 15.45 -3.57
CA SER A 36 -13.99 14.24 -3.35
C SER A 36 -13.10 13.10 -2.86
N PHE A 37 -13.62 12.11 -2.13
CA PHE A 37 -12.82 10.94 -1.72
C PHE A 37 -12.14 10.26 -2.92
N HIS A 38 -12.81 10.27 -4.08
CA HIS A 38 -12.24 9.77 -5.33
C HIS A 38 -11.02 10.57 -5.77
N GLU A 39 -11.06 11.90 -5.64
CA GLU A 39 -9.98 12.82 -5.98
C GLU A 39 -8.81 12.70 -4.99
N LEU A 40 -9.10 12.57 -3.70
CA LEU A 40 -8.07 12.29 -2.67
C LEU A 40 -7.41 10.91 -2.87
N LEU A 41 -8.17 9.91 -3.33
CA LEU A 41 -7.64 8.58 -3.63
C LEU A 41 -6.77 8.59 -4.89
N LEU A 42 -7.18 9.33 -5.93
CA LEU A 42 -6.38 9.55 -7.14
C LEU A 42 -5.10 10.35 -6.82
N GLU A 43 -5.19 11.37 -5.98
CA GLU A 43 -4.05 12.16 -5.53
C GLU A 43 -3.07 11.28 -4.74
N GLN A 44 -3.56 10.49 -3.77
CA GLN A 44 -2.74 9.51 -3.05
C GLN A 44 -2.11 8.46 -3.98
N GLN A 45 -2.84 7.92 -4.96
CA GLN A 45 -2.28 7.00 -5.95
C GLN A 45 -1.26 7.67 -6.88
N SER A 46 -1.40 8.96 -7.15
CA SER A 46 -0.45 9.69 -7.99
C SER A 46 0.88 9.95 -7.26
N LEU A 47 0.85 10.12 -5.93
CA LEU A 47 2.04 10.20 -5.07
C LEU A 47 2.80 8.87 -4.98
N VAL A 48 2.12 7.74 -5.17
CA VAL A 48 2.75 6.39 -5.20
C VAL A 48 3.75 6.22 -6.35
N LYS A 49 3.78 7.12 -7.35
CA LYS A 49 4.72 7.03 -8.47
C LYS A 49 6.20 7.13 -8.08
N GLN A 50 6.53 7.55 -6.86
CA GLN A 50 7.92 7.63 -6.38
C GLN A 50 8.07 7.21 -4.91
N GLU A 51 7.40 6.13 -4.52
CA GLU A 51 7.72 5.53 -3.21
C GLU A 51 9.18 5.04 -3.25
N PRO A 52 10.01 5.41 -2.25
CA PRO A 52 11.37 4.91 -2.16
C PRO A 52 11.38 3.39 -1.94
N LEU A 53 12.49 2.74 -2.31
CA LEU A 53 12.62 1.30 -2.15
C LEU A 53 12.57 0.92 -0.67
N LYS A 54 11.65 0.02 -0.31
CA LYS A 54 11.43 -0.41 1.07
C LYS A 54 12.27 -1.63 1.40
N PHE A 55 12.78 -1.72 2.62
CA PHE A 55 13.46 -2.93 3.11
C PHE A 55 12.51 -3.72 4.00
N SER A 56 12.34 -5.00 3.70
CA SER A 56 11.57 -5.90 4.56
C SER A 56 12.29 -6.09 5.90
N LYS A 57 11.55 -6.59 6.90
CA LYS A 57 12.14 -6.99 8.17
C LYS A 57 13.27 -8.00 7.98
N HIS A 58 13.09 -8.99 7.09
CA HIS A 58 14.11 -10.00 6.80
C HIS A 58 15.35 -9.40 6.14
N ALA A 59 15.17 -8.44 5.22
CA ALA A 59 16.27 -7.74 4.58
C ALA A 59 17.11 -6.96 5.60
N ASN A 60 16.46 -6.19 6.48
CA ASN A 60 17.14 -5.42 7.51
C ASN A 60 17.87 -6.32 8.51
N GLU A 61 17.22 -7.39 8.99
CA GLU A 61 17.86 -8.38 9.87
C GLU A 61 19.08 -9.02 9.20
N ARG A 62 18.99 -9.30 7.91
CA ARG A 62 20.06 -9.93 7.14
C ARG A 62 21.24 -9.00 6.90
N LEU A 63 20.97 -7.75 6.53
CA LEU A 63 21.99 -6.69 6.39
C LEU A 63 22.75 -6.50 7.70
N ALA A 64 22.02 -6.39 8.83
CA ALA A 64 22.62 -6.25 10.15
C ALA A 64 23.44 -7.49 10.56
N SER A 65 22.89 -8.70 10.35
CA SER A 65 23.57 -9.96 10.72
C SER A 65 24.86 -10.20 9.93
N ARG A 66 24.99 -9.60 8.75
CA ARG A 66 26.15 -9.75 7.86
C ARG A 66 27.04 -8.51 7.83
N ASN A 67 26.78 -7.51 8.67
CA ASN A 67 27.50 -6.24 8.68
C ASN A 67 27.60 -5.60 7.29
N ILE A 68 26.50 -5.66 6.53
CA ILE A 68 26.41 -5.05 5.21
C ILE A 68 25.87 -3.64 5.39
N ASP A 69 26.77 -2.66 5.28
CA ASP A 69 26.43 -1.24 5.23
C ASP A 69 26.33 -0.79 3.76
N LEU A 70 25.18 -0.26 3.38
CA LEU A 70 24.95 0.23 2.03
C LEU A 70 25.33 1.70 1.90
N SER A 71 26.27 2.00 1.01
CA SER A 71 26.56 3.38 0.64
C SER A 71 25.39 3.99 -0.14
N GLN A 72 25.30 5.32 -0.14
CA GLN A 72 24.29 6.03 -0.93
C GLN A 72 24.39 5.69 -2.43
N ALA A 73 25.60 5.45 -2.93
CA ALA A 73 25.82 5.03 -4.32
C ALA A 73 25.22 3.65 -4.61
N GLN A 74 25.39 2.70 -3.68
CA GLN A 74 24.82 1.35 -3.80
C GLN A 74 23.30 1.36 -3.70
N LEU A 75 22.73 2.17 -2.80
CA LEU A 75 21.28 2.36 -2.73
C LEU A 75 20.72 2.91 -4.04
N ASN A 76 21.35 3.94 -4.62
CA ASN A 76 20.91 4.50 -5.90
C ASN A 76 21.01 3.49 -7.05
N ARG A 77 22.07 2.65 -7.08
CA ARG A 77 22.21 1.56 -8.06
C ARG A 77 21.13 0.51 -7.89
N LEU A 78 20.77 0.17 -6.64
CA LEU A 78 19.70 -0.76 -6.32
C LEU A 78 18.34 -0.25 -6.79
N GLU A 79 18.01 1.01 -6.51
CA GLU A 79 16.77 1.63 -6.99
C GLU A 79 16.72 1.69 -8.52
N THR A 80 17.84 2.07 -9.15
CA THR A 80 17.94 2.12 -10.61
C THR A 80 17.79 0.72 -11.22
N GLY A 81 18.41 -0.29 -10.61
CA GLY A 81 18.33 -1.69 -11.05
C GLY A 81 16.91 -2.23 -10.92
N ALA A 82 16.27 -2.02 -9.78
CA ALA A 82 14.87 -2.40 -9.54
C ALA A 82 13.92 -1.70 -10.53
N LYS A 83 14.14 -0.41 -10.81
CA LYS A 83 13.36 0.34 -11.80
C LYS A 83 13.51 -0.26 -13.20
N LYS A 84 14.74 -0.53 -13.64
CA LYS A 84 15.01 -1.16 -14.94
C LYS A 84 14.36 -2.55 -15.05
N ALA A 85 14.37 -3.32 -13.96
CA ALA A 85 13.69 -4.61 -13.91
C ALA A 85 12.18 -4.45 -14.16
N GLY A 86 11.56 -3.48 -13.49
CA GLY A 86 10.14 -3.15 -13.68
C GLY A 86 9.80 -2.68 -15.10
N GLU A 87 10.67 -1.87 -15.72
CA GLU A 87 10.53 -1.46 -17.12
C GLU A 87 10.57 -2.65 -18.10
N LYS A 88 11.15 -3.77 -17.69
CA LYS A 88 11.20 -5.04 -18.45
C LYS A 88 10.10 -6.01 -18.07
N GLY A 89 9.19 -5.65 -17.16
CA GLY A 89 8.09 -6.50 -16.71
C GLY A 89 8.50 -7.62 -15.75
N ILE A 90 9.67 -7.51 -15.12
CA ILE A 90 10.15 -8.42 -14.07
C ILE A 90 9.43 -8.10 -12.76
N HIS A 91 8.90 -9.11 -12.08
CA HIS A 91 8.19 -8.94 -10.80
C HIS A 91 9.08 -9.27 -9.59
N GLU A 92 9.92 -10.28 -9.69
CA GLU A 92 10.84 -10.76 -8.65
C GLU A 92 12.27 -10.82 -9.22
N SER A 93 13.03 -9.76 -8.98
CA SER A 93 14.38 -9.62 -9.53
C SER A 93 15.44 -9.97 -8.51
N LEU A 94 16.44 -10.73 -8.95
CA LEU A 94 17.76 -10.66 -8.34
C LEU A 94 18.45 -9.38 -8.82
N VAL A 95 18.94 -8.53 -7.92
CA VAL A 95 19.73 -7.34 -8.27
C VAL A 95 21.11 -7.50 -7.63
N MET A 96 22.14 -7.67 -8.46
CA MET A 96 23.52 -7.82 -8.02
C MET A 96 24.24 -6.48 -8.13
N ILE A 97 24.84 -6.04 -7.03
CA ILE A 97 25.61 -4.81 -6.91
C ILE A 97 26.90 -5.15 -6.22
N ASP A 98 28.01 -5.01 -6.94
CA ASP A 98 29.32 -5.44 -6.48
C ASP A 98 29.24 -6.92 -6.05
N ASP A 99 29.60 -7.26 -4.81
CA ASP A 99 29.54 -8.63 -4.27
C ASP A 99 28.27 -8.91 -3.44
N ILE A 100 27.22 -8.09 -3.59
CA ILE A 100 25.97 -8.19 -2.82
C ILE A 100 24.80 -8.41 -3.77
N ALA A 101 24.02 -9.47 -3.52
CA ALA A 101 22.80 -9.79 -4.23
C ALA A 101 21.56 -9.46 -3.39
N PHE A 102 20.61 -8.76 -3.99
CA PHE A 102 19.33 -8.42 -3.40
C PHE A 102 18.20 -9.13 -4.12
N ILE A 103 17.26 -9.71 -3.38
CA ILE A 103 16.00 -10.16 -3.97
C ILE A 103 14.99 -9.04 -3.76
N VAL A 104 14.45 -8.52 -4.86
CA VAL A 104 13.54 -7.37 -4.87
C VAL A 104 12.22 -7.77 -5.50
N ASN A 105 11.15 -7.59 -4.74
CA ASN A 105 9.79 -7.59 -5.27
C ASN A 105 9.54 -6.22 -5.90
N ILE A 106 9.57 -6.18 -7.23
CA ILE A 106 9.44 -4.95 -8.02
C ILE A 106 8.03 -4.37 -7.90
N LYS A 107 7.00 -5.23 -7.90
CA LYS A 107 5.59 -4.82 -7.81
C LYS A 107 5.30 -4.04 -6.53
N ASN A 108 5.88 -4.48 -5.41
CA ASN A 108 5.71 -3.89 -4.09
C ASN A 108 6.86 -2.92 -3.72
N ASN A 109 7.79 -2.68 -4.65
CA ASN A 109 9.00 -1.89 -4.46
C ASN A 109 9.72 -2.20 -3.13
N THR A 110 9.92 -3.50 -2.86
CA THR A 110 10.39 -4.00 -1.56
C THR A 110 11.56 -4.98 -1.72
N VAL A 111 12.67 -4.71 -1.05
CA VAL A 111 13.79 -5.64 -0.87
C VAL A 111 13.39 -6.70 0.14
N VAL A 112 13.33 -7.95 -0.32
CA VAL A 112 12.95 -9.10 0.50
C VAL A 112 14.14 -9.60 1.31
N THR A 113 15.32 -9.71 0.69
CA THR A 113 16.54 -10.18 1.36
C THR A 113 17.81 -9.64 0.68
N ALA A 114 18.94 -9.73 1.39
CA ALA A 114 20.28 -9.40 0.91
C ALA A 114 21.25 -10.56 1.20
N VAL A 115 22.14 -10.86 0.28
CA VAL A 115 23.11 -11.96 0.36
C VAL A 115 24.47 -11.44 -0.10
N ASN A 116 25.56 -11.83 0.58
CA ASN A 116 26.92 -11.57 0.11
C ASN A 116 27.48 -12.77 -0.67
N ASP A 117 28.38 -12.52 -1.61
CA ASP A 117 28.89 -13.50 -2.57
C ASP A 117 30.04 -14.39 -2.02
N SER A 118 29.88 -14.93 -0.81
CA SER A 118 30.94 -15.76 -0.18
C SER A 118 30.74 -17.27 -0.32
N GLU A 119 29.61 -17.75 -0.83
CA GLU A 119 29.28 -19.18 -0.92
C GLU A 119 28.40 -19.47 -2.16
N GLU A 120 28.40 -20.72 -2.64
CA GLU A 120 27.45 -21.17 -3.69
C GLU A 120 26.00 -21.03 -3.18
N LYS A 121 25.17 -20.26 -3.91
CA LYS A 121 23.77 -20.00 -3.57
C LYS A 121 22.87 -20.32 -4.75
N ILE A 122 21.74 -20.97 -4.44
CA ILE A 122 20.67 -21.23 -5.41
C ILE A 122 19.51 -20.28 -5.08
N PHE A 123 19.17 -19.43 -6.04
CA PHE A 123 18.02 -18.54 -5.97
C PHE A 123 16.86 -19.16 -6.73
N THR A 124 15.66 -19.12 -6.14
CA THR A 124 14.42 -19.62 -6.75
C THR A 124 13.37 -18.53 -6.71
N ASN A 125 12.27 -18.74 -7.46
CA ASN A 125 11.15 -17.78 -7.53
C ASN A 125 11.58 -16.37 -7.97
N ILE A 126 12.59 -16.29 -8.83
CA ILE A 126 12.96 -15.07 -9.55
C ILE A 126 12.59 -15.22 -11.02
N ASP A 127 12.11 -14.14 -11.64
CA ASP A 127 11.77 -14.09 -13.06
C ASP A 127 12.77 -13.26 -13.88
N GLY A 128 13.72 -12.60 -13.20
CA GLY A 128 14.82 -11.90 -13.85
C GLY A 128 16.00 -11.60 -12.93
N ALA A 129 17.09 -11.19 -13.56
CA ALA A 129 18.29 -10.73 -12.87
C ALA A 129 18.79 -9.43 -13.51
N VAL A 130 19.21 -8.50 -12.65
CA VAL A 130 19.86 -7.25 -13.04
C VAL A 130 21.24 -7.22 -12.41
N ILE A 131 22.25 -7.02 -13.25
CA ILE A 131 23.64 -6.80 -12.80
C ILE A 131 23.89 -5.31 -12.94
N ALA A 132 24.18 -4.64 -11.82
CA ALA A 132 24.23 -3.18 -11.70
C ALA A 132 25.53 -2.71 -11.10
#